data_AF-A0A1Y1SHM2-F1
#
_entry.id   AF-A0A1Y1SHM2-F1
#
_cell.length_a   1.000
_cell.length_b   1.000
_cell.length_c   1.000
_cell.angle_alpha   90.00
_cell.angle_beta   90.00
_cell.angle_gamma   90.00
#
_symmetry.space_group_name_H-M   'P 1'
#
loop_
_entity.id
_entity.type
_entity.pdbx_description
1 polymer ?
#
loop_
_entity_poly.entity_id
_entity_poly.type
_entity_poly.pdbx_seq_one_letter_code
_entity_poly.pdbx_strand_id
1 'polypeptide(L)'
;MPAYLYIDTTYDLWRRQSSRRGEISARQQRIFWQLEQRAVKATKHIFAIGQHVANNLISAYGLAESKITVVGTGRGNIAPYAGPKDFQNGRILTVAKVRPDDKGIPLLLDAFAHARRQNPRLTLTVVGGQKIPGIAQMEGVEATGWLTEEQLQSLFENASLFVMPAHYEPWGLVYLEALSCQVPIMGLPRNAFPELSAHGDHGFAARSNTNELAQDILDALADSKRLAEMGRKGFAFASRFDWAHTGRAIATTIALDQNA
;
A
#
# COMPACT_ATOMS: atom_id res chain seq x y z
N MET A 1 6.97 4.90 -33.33
CA MET A 1 7.15 3.69 -32.49
C MET A 1 5.89 3.53 -31.65
N PRO A 2 5.30 2.33 -31.52
CA PRO A 2 4.18 2.12 -30.63
C PRO A 2 4.61 2.43 -29.19
N ALA A 3 3.83 3.25 -28.49
CA ALA A 3 4.09 3.60 -27.10
C ALA A 3 3.43 2.57 -26.18
N TYR A 4 4.22 1.88 -25.37
CA TYR A 4 3.75 1.01 -24.29
C TYR A 4 3.85 1.75 -22.97
N LEU A 5 2.93 1.50 -22.04
CA LEU A 5 2.89 2.18 -20.76
C LEU A 5 2.76 1.16 -19.62
N TYR A 6 3.63 1.23 -18.61
CA TYR A 6 3.51 0.46 -17.38
C TYR A 6 3.17 1.42 -16.24
N ILE A 7 2.00 1.25 -15.59
CA ILE A 7 1.48 2.20 -14.59
C ILE A 7 0.85 1.54 -13.37
N ASP A 8 0.97 2.24 -12.25
CA ASP A 8 0.45 1.89 -10.93
C ASP A 8 -0.71 2.80 -10.48
N THR A 9 -1.00 3.85 -11.23
CA THR A 9 -2.07 4.80 -10.94
C THR A 9 -2.48 5.59 -12.18
N THR A 10 -3.54 6.38 -12.02
CA THR A 10 -4.01 7.35 -13.00
C THR A 10 -4.29 8.70 -12.31
N TYR A 11 -4.35 9.77 -13.08
CA TYR A 11 -4.76 11.08 -12.57
C TYR A 11 -6.18 11.05 -11.97
N ASP A 12 -7.09 10.23 -12.51
CA ASP A 12 -8.44 10.08 -11.95
C ASP A 12 -8.42 9.50 -10.54
N LEU A 13 -7.60 8.47 -10.30
CA LEU A 13 -7.43 7.88 -8.98
C LEU A 13 -6.80 8.90 -8.03
N TRP A 14 -5.73 9.56 -8.46
CA TRP A 14 -5.04 10.59 -7.68
C TRP A 14 -5.99 11.73 -7.27
N ARG A 15 -6.71 12.33 -8.22
CA ARG A 15 -7.54 13.53 -7.95
C ARG A 15 -8.73 13.23 -7.04
N ARG A 16 -9.24 11.99 -7.04
CA ARG A 16 -10.37 11.58 -6.20
C ARG A 16 -9.95 11.30 -4.75
N GLN A 17 -8.71 10.85 -4.53
CA GLN A 17 -8.30 10.21 -3.28
C GLN A 17 -7.17 10.93 -2.54
N SER A 18 -6.30 11.66 -3.24
CA SER A 18 -5.18 12.37 -2.60
C SER A 18 -5.66 13.53 -1.73
N SER A 19 -4.96 13.74 -0.61
CA SER A 19 -5.15 14.91 0.26
C SER A 19 -4.77 16.21 -0.46
N ARG A 20 -3.86 16.15 -1.44
CA ARG A 20 -3.32 17.31 -2.17
C ARG A 20 -4.16 17.77 -3.36
N ARG A 21 -5.32 17.15 -3.61
CA ARG A 21 -6.19 17.53 -4.75
C ARG A 21 -6.60 19.02 -4.73
N GLY A 22 -6.66 19.63 -3.55
CA GLY A 22 -6.99 21.05 -3.36
C GLY A 22 -5.88 22.03 -3.73
N GLU A 23 -4.64 21.56 -3.90
CA GLU A 23 -3.48 22.41 -4.22
C GLU A 23 -3.38 22.76 -5.71
N ILE A 24 -4.17 22.08 -6.55
CA ILE A 24 -4.14 22.24 -8.00
C ILE A 24 -5.37 23.04 -8.45
N SER A 25 -5.16 24.12 -9.19
CA SER A 25 -6.26 24.94 -9.73
C SER A 25 -7.17 24.14 -10.66
N ALA A 26 -8.44 24.52 -10.77
CA ALA A 26 -9.38 23.89 -11.69
C ALA A 26 -8.88 23.87 -13.15
N ARG A 27 -8.11 24.89 -13.57
CA ARG A 27 -7.47 24.92 -14.89
C ARG A 27 -6.42 23.82 -15.03
N GLN A 28 -5.51 23.69 -14.07
CA GLN A 28 -4.49 22.64 -14.08
C GLN A 28 -5.12 21.26 -14.01
N GLN A 29 -6.18 21.07 -13.22
CA GLN A 29 -6.89 19.79 -13.14
C GLN A 29 -7.48 19.38 -14.50
N ARG A 30 -8.09 20.33 -15.22
CA ARG A 30 -8.58 20.09 -16.59
C ARG A 30 -7.45 19.74 -17.56
N ILE A 31 -6.32 20.44 -17.47
CA ILE A 31 -5.16 20.20 -18.34
C ILE A 31 -4.58 18.80 -18.08
N PHE A 32 -4.33 18.43 -16.82
CA PHE A 32 -3.78 17.11 -16.47
C PHE A 32 -4.69 15.98 -16.91
N TRP A 33 -6.00 16.12 -16.69
CA TRP A 33 -6.99 15.19 -17.19
C TRP A 33 -6.93 15.02 -18.71
N GLN A 34 -6.92 16.13 -19.47
CA GLN A 34 -6.87 16.09 -20.93
C GLN A 34 -5.56 15.48 -21.45
N LEU A 35 -4.43 15.81 -20.84
CA LEU A 35 -3.11 15.30 -21.24
C LEU A 35 -3.01 13.80 -20.99
N GLU A 36 -3.42 13.32 -19.82
CA GLU A 36 -3.37 11.89 -19.52
C GLU A 36 -4.36 11.10 -20.37
N GLN A 37 -5.59 11.61 -20.61
CA GLN A 37 -6.52 10.99 -21.55
C GLN A 37 -5.91 10.82 -22.95
N ARG A 38 -5.24 11.86 -23.46
CA ARG A 38 -4.56 11.78 -24.76
C ARG A 38 -3.44 10.75 -24.73
N ALA A 39 -2.63 10.74 -23.67
CA ALA A 39 -1.53 9.80 -23.51
C ALA A 39 -2.02 8.34 -23.50
N VAL A 40 -2.96 7.98 -22.62
CA VAL A 40 -3.44 6.60 -22.50
C VAL A 40 -4.28 6.15 -23.71
N LYS A 41 -4.89 7.07 -24.46
CA LYS A 41 -5.57 6.73 -25.72
C LYS A 41 -4.58 6.53 -26.87
N ALA A 42 -3.45 7.25 -26.87
CA ALA A 42 -2.42 7.13 -27.89
C ALA A 42 -1.44 5.96 -27.68
N THR A 43 -1.38 5.38 -26.47
CA THR A 43 -0.57 4.16 -26.23
C THR A 43 -1.10 3.00 -27.07
N LYS A 44 -0.23 2.06 -27.44
CA LYS A 44 -0.65 0.82 -28.09
C LYS A 44 -1.27 -0.13 -27.08
N HIS A 45 -0.55 -0.37 -25.98
CA HIS A 45 -0.96 -1.25 -24.89
C HIS A 45 -0.56 -0.68 -23.53
N ILE A 46 -1.33 -1.01 -22.49
CA ILE A 46 -1.08 -0.57 -21.11
C ILE A 46 -0.91 -1.78 -20.21
N PHE A 47 0.17 -1.80 -19.47
CA PHE A 47 0.50 -2.77 -18.45
C PHE A 47 0.15 -2.17 -17.08
N ALA A 48 -0.93 -2.65 -16.48
CA ALA A 48 -1.35 -2.20 -15.16
C ALA A 48 -0.69 -3.06 -14.08
N ILE A 49 -0.27 -2.45 -12.97
CA ILE A 49 0.26 -3.21 -11.83
C ILE A 49 -0.81 -4.10 -11.20
N GLY A 50 -2.05 -3.63 -11.10
CA GLY A 50 -3.14 -4.35 -10.44
C GLY A 50 -4.48 -4.13 -11.11
N GLN A 51 -5.46 -4.95 -10.73
CA GLN A 51 -6.80 -4.90 -11.28
C GLN A 51 -7.49 -3.56 -10.97
N HIS A 52 -7.20 -2.95 -9.82
CA HIS A 52 -7.75 -1.64 -9.46
C HIS A 52 -7.50 -0.57 -10.54
N VAL A 53 -6.27 -0.48 -11.04
CA VAL A 53 -5.86 0.51 -12.05
C VAL A 53 -6.43 0.15 -13.41
N ALA A 54 -6.44 -1.14 -13.78
CA ALA A 54 -7.05 -1.62 -15.01
C ALA A 54 -8.55 -1.25 -15.09
N ASN A 55 -9.29 -1.49 -14.00
CA ASN A 55 -10.70 -1.13 -13.89
C ASN A 55 -10.92 0.38 -14.01
N ASN A 56 -10.00 1.20 -13.46
CA ASN A 56 -10.07 2.64 -13.59
C ASN A 56 -9.82 3.11 -15.03
N LEU A 57 -8.84 2.54 -15.73
CA LEU A 57 -8.58 2.83 -17.15
C LEU A 57 -9.81 2.52 -18.04
N ILE A 58 -10.50 1.41 -17.78
CA ILE A 58 -11.71 1.05 -18.52
C ILE A 58 -12.84 2.04 -18.19
N SER A 59 -13.17 2.20 -16.92
CA SER A 59 -14.35 2.96 -16.49
C SER A 59 -14.20 4.48 -16.63
N ALA A 60 -13.05 5.05 -16.32
CA ALA A 60 -12.84 6.50 -16.31
C ALA A 60 -12.26 7.04 -17.62
N TYR A 61 -11.50 6.23 -18.38
CA TYR A 61 -10.85 6.67 -19.63
C TYR A 61 -11.50 6.07 -20.87
N GLY A 62 -12.38 5.07 -20.72
CA GLY A 62 -13.10 4.42 -21.82
C GLY A 62 -12.20 3.57 -22.70
N LEU A 63 -11.15 2.96 -22.13
CA LEU A 63 -10.26 2.07 -22.87
C LEU A 63 -10.88 0.68 -23.01
N ALA A 64 -10.64 0.03 -24.15
CA ALA A 64 -11.00 -1.36 -24.35
C ALA A 64 -10.17 -2.27 -23.44
N GLU A 65 -10.78 -3.31 -22.88
CA GLU A 65 -10.10 -4.28 -22.02
C GLU A 65 -8.92 -4.94 -22.75
N SER A 66 -9.05 -5.20 -24.05
CA SER A 66 -7.98 -5.77 -24.89
C SER A 66 -6.72 -4.91 -24.98
N LYS A 67 -6.77 -3.63 -24.58
CA LYS A 67 -5.63 -2.71 -24.54
C LYS A 67 -4.85 -2.80 -23.23
N ILE A 68 -5.34 -3.56 -22.25
CA ILE A 68 -4.84 -3.54 -20.89
C ILE A 68 -4.49 -4.97 -20.46
N THR A 69 -3.25 -5.16 -19.98
CA THR A 69 -2.86 -6.41 -19.30
C THR A 69 -2.43 -6.09 -17.87
N VAL A 70 -3.00 -6.78 -16.89
CA VAL A 70 -2.50 -6.73 -15.51
C VAL A 70 -1.28 -7.64 -15.42
N VAL A 71 -0.12 -7.07 -15.11
CA VAL A 71 1.17 -7.79 -15.12
C VAL A 71 1.82 -7.91 -13.74
N GLY A 72 1.24 -7.27 -12.72
CA GLY A 72 1.83 -7.25 -11.38
C GLY A 72 3.01 -6.29 -11.28
N THR A 73 3.84 -6.53 -10.27
CA THR A 73 5.07 -5.80 -9.99
C THR A 73 6.04 -6.73 -9.23
N GLY A 74 7.23 -6.22 -8.89
CA GLY A 74 8.10 -6.85 -7.91
C GLY A 74 7.60 -6.65 -6.46
N ARG A 75 8.19 -7.42 -5.54
CA ARG A 75 7.78 -7.49 -4.12
C ARG A 75 8.23 -6.30 -3.25
N GLY A 76 9.19 -5.50 -3.72
CA GLY A 76 9.91 -4.50 -2.92
C GLY A 76 11.34 -4.95 -2.62
N ASN A 77 12.02 -4.24 -1.73
CA ASN A 77 13.44 -4.47 -1.42
C ASN A 77 13.66 -5.33 -0.17
N ILE A 78 12.62 -5.52 0.65
CA ILE A 78 12.67 -6.33 1.87
C ILE A 78 12.73 -7.82 1.50
N ALA A 79 13.69 -8.51 2.11
CA ALA A 79 13.88 -9.93 1.90
C ALA A 79 12.77 -10.73 2.60
N PRO A 80 12.21 -11.76 1.94
CA PRO A 80 11.17 -12.57 2.53
C PRO A 80 11.68 -13.27 3.79
N TYR A 81 10.93 -13.16 4.88
CA TYR A 81 11.27 -13.72 6.18
C TYR A 81 10.19 -14.72 6.63
N ALA A 82 10.55 -15.99 6.60
CA ALA A 82 9.72 -17.11 7.07
C ALA A 82 10.06 -17.56 8.51
N GLY A 83 10.83 -16.76 9.26
CA GLY A 83 11.28 -17.10 10.61
C GLY A 83 10.19 -16.93 11.69
N PRO A 84 10.53 -17.27 12.96
CA PRO A 84 9.59 -17.15 14.07
C PRO A 84 9.20 -15.70 14.34
N LYS A 85 7.93 -15.47 14.68
CA LYS A 85 7.39 -14.16 15.06
C LYS A 85 6.64 -14.23 16.38
N ASP A 86 6.77 -13.19 17.18
CA ASP A 86 5.98 -12.98 18.38
C ASP A 86 4.85 -11.98 18.10
N PHE A 87 3.64 -12.49 17.85
CA PHE A 87 2.45 -11.68 17.64
C PHE A 87 1.80 -11.15 18.93
N GLN A 88 2.37 -11.47 20.10
CA GLN A 88 1.88 -10.98 21.40
C GLN A 88 2.66 -9.74 21.88
N ASN A 89 3.73 -9.35 21.16
CA ASN A 89 4.59 -8.24 21.55
C ASN A 89 3.95 -6.84 21.36
N GLY A 90 2.80 -6.75 20.68
CA GLY A 90 2.07 -5.49 20.49
C GLY A 90 2.79 -4.45 19.62
N ARG A 91 3.82 -4.85 18.86
CA ARG A 91 4.61 -3.95 18.01
C ARG A 91 3.88 -3.68 16.69
N ILE A 92 3.52 -2.43 16.49
CA ILE A 92 2.91 -1.92 15.26
C ILE A 92 3.97 -1.19 14.44
N LEU A 93 3.97 -1.41 13.14
CA LEU A 93 4.87 -0.74 12.20
C LEU A 93 4.09 0.03 11.15
N THR A 94 4.59 1.21 10.78
CA THR A 94 4.18 1.93 9.58
C THR A 94 5.39 2.58 8.92
N VAL A 95 5.31 2.81 7.61
CA VAL A 95 6.40 3.40 6.82
C VAL A 95 5.84 4.51 5.94
N ALA A 96 6.27 5.74 6.20
CA ALA A 96 5.78 6.93 5.50
C ALA A 96 6.92 7.93 5.24
N LYS A 97 7.88 7.53 4.40
CA LYS A 97 9.02 8.37 3.99
C LYS A 97 8.60 9.66 3.27
N VAL A 98 7.44 9.65 2.60
CA VAL A 98 6.95 10.75 1.77
C VAL A 98 5.42 10.84 1.88
N ARG A 99 4.89 12.06 1.96
CA ARG A 99 3.45 12.38 2.01
C ARG A 99 2.71 11.64 3.15
N PRO A 100 3.07 11.89 4.42
CA PRO A 100 2.43 11.22 5.57
C PRO A 100 0.89 11.38 5.59
N ASP A 101 0.36 12.50 5.08
CA ASP A 101 -1.09 12.71 4.99
C ASP A 101 -1.75 11.74 4.00
N ASP A 102 -1.19 11.56 2.79
CA ASP A 102 -1.72 10.56 1.84
C ASP A 102 -1.64 9.14 2.43
N LYS A 103 -0.64 8.85 3.28
CA LYS A 103 -0.48 7.57 3.99
C LYS A 103 -1.37 7.44 5.23
N GLY A 104 -2.12 8.48 5.60
CA GLY A 104 -3.02 8.47 6.75
C GLY A 104 -2.32 8.48 8.11
N ILE A 105 -1.07 8.99 8.19
CA ILE A 105 -0.31 8.97 9.44
C ILE A 105 -0.98 9.79 10.56
N PRO A 106 -1.54 10.99 10.33
CA PRO A 106 -2.26 11.70 11.38
C PRO A 106 -3.39 10.87 12.01
N LEU A 107 -4.22 10.23 11.16
CA LEU A 107 -5.29 9.33 11.61
C LEU A 107 -4.75 8.15 12.42
N LEU A 108 -3.63 7.55 11.99
CA LEU A 108 -2.99 6.46 12.72
C LEU A 108 -2.44 6.90 14.07
N LEU A 109 -1.81 8.06 14.16
CA LEU A 109 -1.25 8.59 15.41
C LEU A 109 -2.36 8.84 16.44
N ASP A 110 -3.45 9.47 16.03
CA ASP A 110 -4.61 9.71 16.90
C ASP A 110 -5.22 8.37 17.35
N ALA A 111 -5.43 7.43 16.43
CA ALA A 111 -5.99 6.12 16.75
C ALA A 111 -5.09 5.31 17.68
N PHE A 112 -3.77 5.36 17.46
CA PHE A 112 -2.79 4.69 18.31
C PHE A 112 -2.80 5.26 19.73
N ALA A 113 -2.89 6.58 19.90
CA ALA A 113 -3.01 7.19 21.23
C ALA A 113 -4.27 6.72 21.98
N HIS A 114 -5.38 6.50 21.26
CA HIS A 114 -6.61 5.92 21.82
C HIS A 114 -6.45 4.44 22.17
N ALA A 115 -5.86 3.63 21.28
CA ALA A 115 -5.62 2.21 21.52
C ALA A 115 -4.65 1.99 22.71
N ARG A 116 -3.58 2.78 22.80
CA ARG A 116 -2.58 2.68 23.86
C ARG A 116 -3.12 3.02 25.25
N ARG A 117 -4.11 3.92 25.36
CA ARG A 117 -4.82 4.16 26.63
C ARG A 117 -5.52 2.92 27.17
N GLN A 118 -5.97 2.03 26.27
CA GLN A 118 -6.60 0.76 26.64
C GLN A 118 -5.58 -0.37 26.81
N ASN A 119 -4.49 -0.35 26.04
CA ASN A 119 -3.39 -1.31 26.15
C ASN A 119 -2.03 -0.60 26.13
N PRO A 120 -1.47 -0.25 27.30
CA PRO A 120 -0.19 0.48 27.41
C PRO A 120 1.04 -0.28 26.90
N ARG A 121 0.91 -1.57 26.54
CA ARG A 121 2.01 -2.37 25.97
C ARG A 121 2.21 -2.15 24.47
N LEU A 122 1.24 -1.55 23.79
CA LEU A 122 1.33 -1.31 22.34
C LEU A 122 2.42 -0.30 22.02
N THR A 123 3.27 -0.60 21.05
CA THR A 123 4.26 0.36 20.52
C THR A 123 4.03 0.60 19.04
N LEU A 124 4.29 1.80 18.56
CA LEU A 124 4.21 2.16 17.15
C LEU A 124 5.55 2.69 16.67
N THR A 125 6.14 2.03 15.68
CA THR A 125 7.31 2.56 14.96
C THR A 125 6.86 3.21 13.65
N VAL A 126 7.20 4.48 13.44
CA VAL A 126 6.89 5.28 12.25
C VAL A 126 8.18 5.58 11.49
N VAL A 127 8.43 4.82 10.43
CA VAL A 127 9.63 5.00 9.60
C VAL A 127 9.46 6.18 8.65
N GLY A 128 10.39 7.13 8.69
CA GLY A 128 10.30 8.40 7.96
C GLY A 128 9.40 9.44 8.63
N GLY A 129 9.01 9.21 9.88
CA GLY A 129 8.10 10.07 10.64
C GLY A 129 8.77 11.17 11.46
N GLN A 130 10.10 11.26 11.51
CA GLN A 130 10.84 12.14 12.42
C GLN A 130 10.54 13.64 12.27
N LYS A 131 9.98 14.05 11.13
CA LYS A 131 9.58 15.45 10.85
C LYS A 131 8.11 15.73 11.14
N ILE A 132 7.33 14.74 11.59
CA ILE A 132 5.91 14.91 11.91
C ILE A 132 5.80 15.73 13.20
N PRO A 133 5.08 16.86 13.21
CA PRO A 133 4.94 17.69 14.40
C PRO A 133 4.36 16.92 15.59
N GLY A 134 4.97 17.08 16.77
CA GLY A 134 4.48 16.50 18.02
C GLY A 134 4.76 15.00 18.21
N ILE A 135 5.26 14.28 17.19
CA ILE A 135 5.42 12.82 17.25
C ILE A 135 6.44 12.38 18.30
N ALA A 136 7.49 13.17 18.52
CA ALA A 136 8.56 12.87 19.48
C ALA A 136 8.09 12.91 20.94
N GLN A 137 6.95 13.57 21.21
CA GLN A 137 6.34 13.67 22.53
C GLN A 137 5.25 12.60 22.76
N MET A 138 4.93 11.79 21.73
CA MET A 138 3.89 10.78 21.84
C MET A 138 4.40 9.52 22.55
N GLU A 139 3.75 9.14 23.65
CA GLU A 139 4.11 7.94 24.38
C GLU A 139 3.93 6.67 23.55
N GLY A 140 4.92 5.77 23.61
CA GLY A 140 4.88 4.49 22.89
C GLY A 140 5.05 4.63 21.38
N VAL A 141 5.36 5.82 20.86
CA VAL A 141 5.69 6.05 19.45
C VAL A 141 7.18 6.25 19.29
N GLU A 142 7.79 5.53 18.37
CA GLU A 142 9.16 5.75 17.92
C GLU A 142 9.13 6.24 16.47
N ALA A 143 9.64 7.44 16.21
CA ALA A 143 9.73 8.00 14.87
C ALA A 143 11.17 7.97 14.37
N THR A 144 11.43 7.24 13.29
CA THR A 144 12.78 7.10 12.72
C THR A 144 12.97 8.01 11.51
N GLY A 145 14.23 8.28 11.19
CA GLY A 145 14.62 8.83 9.90
C GLY A 145 14.60 7.81 8.77
N TRP A 146 15.41 8.08 7.75
CA TRP A 146 15.72 7.11 6.71
C TRP A 146 16.54 5.97 7.31
N LEU A 147 16.08 4.74 7.10
CA LEU A 147 16.74 3.52 7.55
C LEU A 147 17.39 2.81 6.36
N THR A 148 18.44 2.05 6.64
CA THR A 148 18.97 1.07 5.67
C THR A 148 17.95 -0.06 5.45
N GLU A 149 18.15 -0.85 4.40
CA GLU A 149 17.28 -1.99 4.11
C GLU A 149 17.34 -3.03 5.23
N GLU A 150 18.51 -3.27 5.83
CA GLU A 150 18.71 -4.21 6.95
C GLU A 150 18.01 -3.73 8.22
N GLN A 151 18.05 -2.42 8.49
CA GLN A 151 17.33 -1.84 9.63
C GLN A 151 15.82 -1.95 9.45
N LEU A 152 15.32 -1.65 8.24
CA LEU A 152 13.90 -1.76 7.93
C LEU A 152 13.44 -3.24 7.94
N GLN A 153 14.27 -4.15 7.44
CA GLN A 153 14.07 -5.60 7.51
C GLN A 153 13.85 -6.03 8.96
N SER A 154 14.75 -5.65 9.87
CA SER A 154 14.64 -5.98 11.30
C SER A 154 13.32 -5.50 11.92
N LEU A 155 12.84 -4.30 11.54
CA LEU A 155 11.54 -3.80 12.00
C LEU A 155 10.38 -4.69 11.51
N PHE A 156 10.39 -5.09 10.24
CA PHE A 156 9.37 -6.00 9.70
C PHE A 156 9.40 -7.38 10.35
N GLU A 157 10.58 -7.95 10.58
CA GLU A 157 10.75 -9.25 11.26
C GLU A 157 10.14 -9.23 12.66
N ASN A 158 10.24 -8.11 13.36
CA ASN A 158 9.79 -7.94 14.74
C ASN A 158 8.36 -7.39 14.90
N ALA A 159 7.74 -6.86 13.83
CA ALA A 159 6.39 -6.31 13.86
C ALA A 159 5.32 -7.40 13.99
N SER A 160 4.29 -7.13 14.79
CA SER A 160 3.06 -7.94 14.90
C SER A 160 2.02 -7.54 13.84
N LEU A 161 1.93 -6.25 13.51
CA LEU A 161 0.93 -5.70 12.60
C LEU A 161 1.52 -4.51 11.85
N PHE A 162 1.29 -4.44 10.54
CA PHE A 162 1.59 -3.26 9.74
C PHE A 162 0.31 -2.46 9.53
N VAL A 163 0.32 -1.18 9.92
CA VAL A 163 -0.88 -0.33 9.82
C VAL A 163 -0.57 0.89 8.96
N MET A 164 -1.33 1.08 7.90
CA MET A 164 -1.25 2.27 7.05
C MET A 164 -2.67 2.60 6.55
N PRO A 165 -3.43 3.48 7.22
CA PRO A 165 -4.78 3.83 6.79
C PRO A 165 -4.74 4.86 5.65
N ALA A 166 -4.05 4.54 4.56
CA ALA A 166 -3.76 5.48 3.48
C ALA A 166 -5.03 6.01 2.81
N HIS A 167 -5.12 7.34 2.70
CA HIS A 167 -6.10 8.01 1.84
C HIS A 167 -5.77 7.76 0.36
N TYR A 168 -4.49 7.81 0.02
CA TYR A 168 -3.98 7.55 -1.32
C TYR A 168 -2.67 6.77 -1.30
N GLU A 169 -2.75 5.55 -1.82
CA GLU A 169 -1.62 4.67 -2.06
C GLU A 169 -1.87 3.95 -3.40
N PRO A 170 -1.17 4.31 -4.49
CA PRO A 170 -1.33 3.69 -5.81
C PRO A 170 -1.38 2.17 -5.77
N TRP A 171 -0.29 1.58 -5.27
CA TRP A 171 -0.13 0.14 -5.15
C TRP A 171 0.23 -0.25 -3.73
N GLY A 172 1.20 0.41 -3.11
CA GLY A 172 1.63 0.09 -1.75
C GLY A 172 2.57 -1.11 -1.69
N LEU A 173 3.72 -0.98 -2.35
CA LEU A 173 4.83 -1.94 -2.24
C LEU A 173 5.18 -2.27 -0.78
N VAL A 174 5.05 -1.31 0.13
CA VAL A 174 5.33 -1.52 1.54
C VAL A 174 4.37 -2.48 2.25
N TYR A 175 3.14 -2.64 1.76
CA TYR A 175 2.27 -3.72 2.21
C TYR A 175 2.81 -5.08 1.76
N LEU A 176 3.31 -5.19 0.53
CA LEU A 176 3.95 -6.43 0.06
C LEU A 176 5.20 -6.75 0.87
N GLU A 177 6.01 -5.75 1.22
CA GLU A 177 7.17 -5.90 2.10
C GLU A 177 6.75 -6.43 3.49
N ALA A 178 5.68 -5.89 4.08
CA ALA A 178 5.11 -6.38 5.33
C ALA A 178 4.68 -7.87 5.22
N LEU A 179 3.88 -8.19 4.21
CA LEU A 179 3.40 -9.55 3.96
C LEU A 179 4.57 -10.52 3.71
N SER A 180 5.64 -10.06 3.05
CA SER A 180 6.86 -10.84 2.81
C SER A 180 7.60 -11.23 4.09
N CYS A 181 7.35 -10.52 5.19
CA CYS A 181 7.89 -10.84 6.51
C CYS A 181 6.84 -11.45 7.44
N GLN A 182 5.80 -12.06 6.88
CA GLN A 182 4.65 -12.63 7.58
C GLN A 182 3.95 -11.62 8.52
N VAL A 183 3.93 -10.33 8.17
CA VAL A 183 3.23 -9.30 8.92
C VAL A 183 1.87 -9.02 8.26
N PRO A 184 0.74 -9.33 8.92
CA PRO A 184 -0.58 -8.92 8.44
C PRO A 184 -0.66 -7.41 8.27
N ILE A 185 -1.45 -6.96 7.30
CA ILE A 185 -1.62 -5.54 6.98
C ILE A 185 -2.97 -5.01 7.42
N MET A 186 -3.05 -3.74 7.79
CA MET A 186 -4.28 -3.04 8.09
C MET A 186 -4.30 -1.70 7.36
N GLY A 187 -5.40 -1.39 6.69
CA GLY A 187 -5.53 -0.19 5.89
C GLY A 187 -6.97 0.08 5.47
N LEU A 188 -7.24 1.29 4.97
CA LEU A 188 -8.58 1.65 4.51
C LEU A 188 -8.94 0.84 3.25
N PRO A 189 -10.19 0.39 3.07
CA PRO A 189 -10.63 -0.39 1.91
C PRO A 189 -10.78 0.49 0.64
N ARG A 190 -9.67 1.07 0.18
CA ARG A 190 -9.58 1.97 -0.98
C ARG A 190 -8.26 1.77 -1.72
N ASN A 191 -8.15 2.37 -2.91
CA ASN A 191 -7.03 2.13 -3.83
C ASN A 191 -6.79 0.62 -4.05
N ALA A 192 -5.54 0.17 -4.06
CA ALA A 192 -5.14 -1.22 -4.21
C ALA A 192 -5.27 -2.08 -2.92
N PHE A 193 -5.59 -1.50 -1.76
CA PHE A 193 -5.61 -2.25 -0.50
C PHE A 193 -6.58 -3.46 -0.49
N PRO A 194 -7.80 -3.39 -1.04
CA PRO A 194 -8.70 -4.56 -1.09
C PRO A 194 -8.08 -5.73 -1.86
N GLU A 195 -7.39 -5.46 -2.97
CA GLU A 195 -6.69 -6.45 -3.78
C GLU A 195 -5.48 -7.00 -3.02
N LEU A 196 -4.68 -6.14 -2.40
CA LEU A 196 -3.50 -6.52 -1.63
C LEU A 196 -3.81 -7.31 -0.37
N SER A 197 -4.95 -7.09 0.26
CA SER A 197 -5.39 -7.80 1.47
C SER A 197 -6.18 -9.08 1.15
N ALA A 198 -6.33 -9.41 -0.14
CA ALA A 198 -7.21 -10.46 -0.64
C ALA A 198 -8.60 -10.40 0.01
N HIS A 199 -9.17 -9.19 0.06
CA HIS A 199 -10.49 -8.91 0.64
C HIS A 199 -10.68 -9.40 2.08
N GLY A 200 -9.60 -9.45 2.87
CA GLY A 200 -9.65 -9.79 4.29
C GLY A 200 -8.90 -11.06 4.68
N ASP A 201 -8.36 -11.83 3.72
CA ASP A 201 -7.72 -13.11 4.02
C ASP A 201 -6.38 -12.96 4.78
N HIS A 202 -5.64 -11.90 4.47
CA HIS A 202 -4.36 -11.57 5.13
C HIS A 202 -4.19 -10.09 5.46
N GLY A 203 -5.28 -9.33 5.43
CA GLY A 203 -5.31 -7.97 5.95
C GLY A 203 -6.65 -7.56 6.56
N PHE A 204 -6.63 -6.48 7.33
CA PHE A 204 -7.81 -5.92 7.97
C PHE A 204 -8.27 -4.67 7.23
N ALA A 205 -9.52 -4.67 6.77
CA ALA A 205 -10.16 -3.47 6.26
C ALA A 205 -10.50 -2.54 7.43
N ALA A 206 -9.71 -1.50 7.60
CA ALA A 206 -9.86 -0.55 8.69
C ALA A 206 -10.96 0.48 8.41
N ARG A 207 -11.57 0.95 9.48
CA ARG A 207 -12.52 2.05 9.50
C ARG A 207 -11.77 3.39 9.53
N SER A 208 -12.39 4.44 8.98
CA SER A 208 -11.74 5.73 8.73
C SER A 208 -11.87 6.77 9.85
N ASN A 209 -12.43 6.40 11.00
CA ASN A 209 -12.55 7.26 12.17
C ASN A 209 -11.50 6.86 13.22
N THR A 210 -10.94 7.84 13.93
CA THR A 210 -9.94 7.63 15.00
C THR A 210 -10.34 6.57 16.01
N ASN A 211 -11.54 6.67 16.59
CA ASN A 211 -12.00 5.71 17.60
C ASN A 211 -12.21 4.30 17.02
N GLU A 212 -12.67 4.22 15.78
CA GLU A 212 -12.94 2.95 15.12
C GLU A 212 -11.63 2.27 14.70
N LEU A 213 -10.68 3.02 14.14
CA LEU A 213 -9.34 2.50 13.82
C LEU A 213 -8.60 2.05 15.10
N ALA A 214 -8.75 2.78 16.20
CA ALA A 214 -8.21 2.37 17.49
C ALA A 214 -8.78 1.01 17.94
N GLN A 215 -10.09 0.82 17.78
CA GLN A 215 -10.74 -0.45 18.07
C GLN A 215 -10.29 -1.55 17.10
N ASP A 216 -10.17 -1.27 15.80
CA ASP A 216 -9.67 -2.22 14.81
C ASP A 216 -8.25 -2.72 15.17
N ILE A 217 -7.37 -1.82 15.61
CA ILE A 217 -6.01 -2.15 16.07
C ILE A 217 -6.06 -3.07 17.29
N LEU A 218 -6.90 -2.74 18.28
CA LEU A 218 -7.05 -3.53 19.50
C LEU A 218 -7.61 -4.93 19.20
N ASP A 219 -8.66 -5.01 18.39
CA ASP A 219 -9.31 -6.27 18.01
C ASP A 219 -8.35 -7.17 17.22
N ALA A 220 -7.57 -6.59 16.30
CA ALA A 220 -6.56 -7.34 15.54
C ALA A 220 -5.46 -7.92 16.46
N LEU A 221 -4.95 -7.11 17.40
CA LEU A 221 -3.86 -7.52 18.30
C LEU A 221 -4.32 -8.40 19.47
N ALA A 222 -5.63 -8.53 19.70
CA ALA A 222 -6.19 -9.44 20.70
C ALA A 222 -6.09 -10.91 20.29
N ASP A 223 -6.03 -11.22 18.99
CA ASP A 223 -5.98 -12.58 18.46
C ASP A 223 -4.65 -12.88 17.74
N SER A 224 -3.62 -13.19 18.53
CA SER A 224 -2.29 -13.55 18.02
C SER A 224 -2.29 -14.79 17.11
N LYS A 225 -3.25 -15.72 17.26
CA LYS A 225 -3.36 -16.91 16.39
C LYS A 225 -3.85 -16.50 15.02
N ARG A 226 -4.87 -15.64 14.96
CA ARG A 226 -5.38 -15.08 13.71
C ARG A 226 -4.30 -14.26 13.00
N LEU A 227 -3.53 -13.44 13.72
CA LEU A 227 -2.39 -12.71 13.12
C LEU A 227 -1.36 -13.66 12.51
N ALA A 228 -1.00 -14.74 13.20
CA ALA A 228 -0.07 -15.74 12.67
C ALA A 228 -0.61 -16.47 11.43
N GLU A 229 -1.91 -16.78 11.39
CA GLU A 229 -2.56 -17.34 10.21
C GLU A 229 -2.54 -16.37 9.03
N MET A 230 -2.99 -15.14 9.24
CA MET A 230 -3.00 -14.09 8.23
C MET A 230 -1.58 -13.78 7.71
N GLY A 231 -0.57 -13.82 8.60
CA GLY A 231 0.84 -13.62 8.23
C GLY A 231 1.33 -14.69 7.25
N ARG A 232 1.00 -15.96 7.49
CA ARG A 232 1.36 -17.07 6.57
C ARG A 232 0.66 -16.96 5.22
N LYS A 233 -0.64 -16.62 5.21
CA LYS A 233 -1.41 -16.38 3.98
C LYS A 233 -0.85 -15.21 3.18
N GLY A 234 -0.53 -14.12 3.88
CA GLY A 234 0.12 -12.93 3.33
C GLY A 234 1.47 -13.24 2.70
N PHE A 235 2.31 -14.01 3.38
CA PHE A 235 3.60 -14.44 2.86
C PHE A 235 3.47 -15.24 1.55
N ALA A 236 2.54 -16.20 1.52
CA ALA A 236 2.24 -16.95 0.30
C ALA A 236 1.74 -16.04 -0.84
N PHE A 237 0.86 -15.08 -0.54
CA PHE A 237 0.39 -14.09 -1.50
C PHE A 237 1.53 -13.21 -2.04
N ALA A 238 2.38 -12.68 -1.17
CA ALA A 238 3.50 -11.80 -1.54
C ALA A 238 4.54 -12.50 -2.41
N SER A 239 4.69 -13.83 -2.30
CA SER A 239 5.61 -14.62 -3.13
C SER A 239 5.29 -14.59 -4.63
N ARG A 240 4.08 -14.19 -5.01
CA ARG A 240 3.62 -14.09 -6.41
C ARG A 240 4.16 -12.86 -7.15
N PHE A 241 4.68 -11.88 -6.41
CA PHE A 241 5.17 -10.62 -6.97
C PHE A 241 6.66 -10.73 -7.28
N ASP A 242 6.99 -10.79 -8.56
CA ASP A 242 8.33 -10.99 -9.08
C ASP A 242 8.53 -10.19 -10.38
N TRP A 243 9.68 -9.51 -10.47
CA TRP A 243 10.06 -8.75 -11.66
C TRP A 243 10.30 -9.66 -12.86
N ALA A 244 10.78 -10.89 -12.67
CA ALA A 244 10.99 -11.79 -13.81
C ALA A 244 9.65 -12.26 -14.40
N HIS A 245 8.65 -12.55 -13.56
CA HIS A 245 7.27 -12.78 -14.02
C HIS A 245 6.69 -11.57 -14.76
N THR A 246 6.75 -10.38 -14.13
CA THR A 246 6.24 -9.12 -14.71
C THR A 246 6.88 -8.84 -16.07
N GLY A 247 8.21 -8.94 -16.16
CA GLY A 247 8.96 -8.70 -17.38
C GLY A 247 8.64 -9.70 -18.50
N ARG A 248 8.47 -10.98 -18.18
CA ARG A 248 8.03 -12.00 -19.15
C ARG A 248 6.63 -11.69 -19.68
N ALA A 249 5.68 -11.36 -18.81
CA ALA A 249 4.31 -11.03 -19.21
C ALA A 249 4.26 -9.82 -20.16
N ILE A 250 5.03 -8.76 -19.84
CA ILE A 250 5.18 -7.59 -20.71
C ILE A 250 5.78 -7.99 -22.07
N ALA A 251 6.91 -8.71 -22.07
CA ALA A 251 7.60 -9.10 -23.30
C ALA A 251 6.72 -9.98 -24.22
N THR A 252 6.00 -10.96 -23.65
CA THR A 252 5.07 -11.80 -24.39
C THR A 252 3.95 -10.99 -25.03
N THR A 253 3.37 -10.04 -24.29
CA THR A 253 2.29 -9.19 -24.82
C THR A 253 2.80 -8.30 -25.96
N ILE A 254 3.98 -7.69 -25.82
CA ILE A 254 4.59 -6.86 -26.88
C ILE A 254 4.84 -7.70 -28.15
N ALA A 255 5.27 -8.95 -28.01
CA ALA A 255 5.48 -9.84 -29.14
C ALA A 255 4.16 -10.19 -29.86
N LEU A 256 3.08 -10.42 -29.13
CA LEU A 256 1.75 -10.66 -29.71
C LEU A 256 1.25 -9.42 -30.45
N ASP A 257 1.41 -8.25 -29.85
CA ASP A 257 1.05 -6.96 -30.45
C ASP A 257 1.79 -6.66 -31.76
N GLN A 258 3.03 -7.11 -31.92
CA GLN A 258 3.80 -6.91 -33.15
C GLN A 258 3.34 -7.80 -34.31
N ASN A 259 2.64 -8.90 -33.99
CA ASN A 259 2.18 -9.90 -34.95
C ASN A 259 0.69 -9.76 -35.33
N ALA A 260 -0.04 -8.85 -34.68
CA ALA A 260 -1.44 -8.52 -34.93
C ALA A 260 -1.57 -7.22 -35.75
#